data_AF-A0AAV3YPC8-F1
#
_entry.id   AF-A0AAV3YPC8-F1
#
_cell.length_a   1.000
_cell.length_b   1.000
_cell.length_c   1.000
_cell.angle_alpha   90.00
_cell.angle_beta   90.00
_cell.angle_gamma   90.00
#
_symmetry.space_group_name_H-M   'P 1'
#
loop_
_entity.id
_entity.type
_entity.pdbx_description
1 polymer ?
#
loop_
_entity_poly.entity_id
_entity_poly.type
_entity_poly.pdbx_seq_one_letter_code
_entity_poly.pdbx_strand_id
1 'polypeptide(L)'
;MKRYDLTEVTDTCKPAEGESPDMFIVRILTYLDRWIELSKTDRSYEKLKDLIVREQFMGACPEDLATSLREKDLPTLERVAKEADLFLKARNRNLLLVQTKTSSKIGKYPLGSSSHLNYNSSGQSVPVTASSFRRRFLLWDHANGTIESSMGRDHVSTLEMYLIYRCDGASMTLCGGWADRVKGILLTYVIANLTGRIFKVEILEPPCNILQFMIPNLVNWTLSVTLHDRIDKNVREACVINEVDNVPFYNNIRFLNFTEMNPMRDAKYVYVMANLDYSEGLSKSVTYSHQLSWMSNLNNAKILSTLYKRIFKLSPYFQDKMNKFMTSTLPTQRHRLICAHARMGTNPTNPYDSVVRLHETDLAFVWKFLSQQSESDYDKIFFMSDSENAVRLANSQPFGHRIVDSGGPINHIDKSRYLNNTQRSDGMEKVIFDAM
;
A
#
# COMPACT_ATOMS: atom_id res chain seq x y z
N MET A 1 -38.43 22.38 -10.05
CA MET A 1 -37.41 22.93 -9.13
C MET A 1 -36.17 22.06 -9.30
N LYS A 2 -35.12 22.54 -9.99
CA LYS A 2 -33.86 21.78 -10.16
C LYS A 2 -33.22 21.62 -8.78
N ARG A 3 -33.06 20.38 -8.31
CA ARG A 3 -32.35 20.04 -7.07
C ARG A 3 -30.86 19.95 -7.41
N TYR A 4 -30.03 20.63 -6.63
CA TYR A 4 -28.58 20.58 -6.75
C TYR A 4 -28.07 19.23 -6.22
N ASP A 5 -27.45 18.44 -7.09
CA ASP A 5 -26.73 17.22 -6.75
C ASP A 5 -25.26 17.58 -6.47
N LEU A 6 -24.63 17.00 -5.44
CA LEU A 6 -23.22 17.27 -5.16
C LEU A 6 -22.30 16.76 -6.28
N THR A 7 -22.76 15.76 -7.05
CA THR A 7 -22.03 15.28 -8.23
C THR A 7 -22.02 16.34 -9.35
N GLU A 8 -23.05 17.19 -9.45
CA GLU A 8 -23.01 18.35 -10.35
C GLU A 8 -22.01 19.41 -9.84
N VAL A 9 -21.81 19.56 -8.53
CA VAL A 9 -20.81 20.48 -7.96
C VAL A 9 -19.39 20.05 -8.35
N THR A 10 -19.07 18.76 -8.35
CA THR A 10 -17.71 18.29 -8.70
C THR A 10 -17.37 18.40 -10.18
N ASP A 11 -18.34 18.27 -11.09
CA ASP A 11 -18.11 18.45 -12.54
C ASP A 11 -18.26 19.92 -13.01
N THR A 12 -18.96 20.77 -12.24
CA THR A 12 -19.13 22.22 -12.52
C THR A 12 -18.19 23.14 -11.74
N CYS A 13 -17.38 22.60 -10.81
CA CYS A 13 -16.34 23.34 -10.08
C CYS A 13 -15.06 23.56 -10.91
N LYS A 14 -15.20 24.07 -12.13
CA LYS A 14 -14.08 24.70 -12.84
C LYS A 14 -14.14 26.21 -12.57
N PRO A 15 -13.00 26.89 -12.42
CA PRO A 15 -12.97 28.35 -12.40
C PRO A 15 -13.59 28.90 -13.67
N ALA A 16 -14.41 29.94 -13.57
CA ALA A 16 -14.90 30.67 -14.73
C ALA A 16 -13.80 31.55 -15.32
N GLU A 17 -13.87 31.87 -16.61
CA GLU A 17 -12.91 32.76 -17.25
C GLU A 17 -12.93 34.14 -16.57
N GLY A 18 -11.76 34.59 -16.08
CA GLY A 18 -11.62 35.84 -15.32
C GLY A 18 -11.99 35.75 -13.82
N GLU A 19 -12.35 34.57 -13.30
CA GLU A 19 -12.61 34.37 -11.88
C GLU A 19 -11.30 34.35 -11.07
N SER A 20 -11.19 35.17 -10.03
CA SER A 20 -10.05 35.13 -9.12
C SER A 20 -10.16 33.94 -8.15
N PRO A 21 -9.05 33.48 -7.57
CA PRO A 21 -9.08 32.40 -6.58
C PRO A 21 -10.04 32.64 -5.41
N ASP A 22 -10.09 33.87 -4.89
CA ASP A 22 -11.01 34.24 -3.80
C ASP A 22 -12.47 34.14 -4.21
N MET A 23 -12.82 34.62 -5.42
CA MET A 23 -14.18 34.51 -5.95
C MET A 23 -14.60 33.05 -6.16
N PHE A 24 -13.67 32.21 -6.62
CA PHE A 24 -13.90 30.79 -6.78
C PHE A 24 -14.15 30.07 -5.45
N ILE A 25 -13.34 30.36 -4.43
CA ILE A 25 -13.52 29.80 -3.07
C ILE A 25 -14.86 30.23 -2.48
N VAL A 26 -15.22 31.50 -2.58
CA VAL A 26 -16.53 32.02 -2.10
C VAL A 26 -17.68 31.32 -2.82
N ARG A 27 -17.56 31.07 -4.12
CA ARG A 27 -18.58 30.35 -4.90
C ARG A 27 -18.75 28.91 -4.43
N ILE A 28 -17.66 28.19 -4.17
CA ILE A 28 -17.70 26.81 -3.63
C ILE A 28 -18.36 26.79 -2.25
N LEU A 29 -17.96 27.70 -1.35
CA LEU A 29 -18.53 27.80 -0.01
C LEU A 29 -20.04 28.09 -0.07
N THR A 30 -20.47 28.98 -0.98
CA THR A 30 -21.89 29.30 -1.17
C THR A 30 -22.69 28.09 -1.65
N TYR A 31 -22.14 27.25 -2.52
CA TYR A 31 -22.81 26.01 -2.94
C TYR A 31 -22.94 25.01 -1.80
N LEU A 32 -21.89 24.85 -0.99
CA LEU A 32 -21.90 23.97 0.16
C LEU A 32 -22.93 24.43 1.20
N ASP A 33 -22.94 25.72 1.55
CA ASP A 33 -23.91 26.29 2.49
C ASP A 33 -25.35 26.10 2.01
N ARG A 34 -25.61 26.35 0.73
CA ARG A 34 -26.93 26.17 0.12
C ARG A 34 -27.37 24.71 0.10
N TRP A 35 -26.46 23.77 -0.12
CA TRP A 35 -26.75 22.34 -0.08
C TRP A 35 -27.11 21.86 1.33
N ILE A 36 -26.38 22.34 2.34
CA ILE A 36 -26.68 22.06 3.75
C ILE A 36 -28.06 22.62 4.13
N GLU A 37 -28.36 23.86 3.71
CA GLU A 37 -29.66 24.49 3.96
C GLU A 37 -30.82 23.72 3.30
N LEU A 38 -30.70 23.37 2.01
CA LEU A 38 -31.75 22.68 1.27
C LEU A 38 -31.98 21.25 1.75
N SER A 39 -30.94 20.59 2.27
CA SER A 39 -31.05 19.25 2.86
C SER A 39 -31.63 19.25 4.27
N LYS A 40 -31.85 20.43 4.86
CA LYS A 40 -32.31 20.60 6.26
C LYS A 40 -31.42 19.84 7.24
N THR A 41 -30.13 19.80 6.96
CA THR A 41 -29.13 19.07 7.75
C THR A 41 -28.49 20.03 8.76
N ASP A 42 -28.40 19.62 10.03
CA ASP A 42 -27.69 20.43 11.04
C ASP A 42 -26.21 20.58 10.68
N ARG A 43 -25.63 21.74 10.99
CA ARG A 43 -24.21 22.06 10.73
C ARG A 43 -23.23 21.36 11.69
N SER A 44 -23.52 20.12 12.08
CA SER A 44 -22.60 19.29 12.85
C SER A 44 -21.80 18.38 11.93
N TYR A 45 -20.57 18.05 12.31
CA TYR A 45 -19.71 17.16 11.55
C TYR A 45 -20.39 15.81 11.24
N GLU A 46 -21.05 15.20 12.22
CA GLU A 46 -21.73 13.91 12.04
C GLU A 46 -22.89 14.01 11.05
N LYS A 47 -23.67 15.10 11.08
CA LYS A 47 -24.79 15.28 10.16
C LYS A 47 -24.35 15.60 8.74
N LEU A 48 -23.24 16.33 8.57
CA LEU A 48 -22.62 16.55 7.26
C LEU A 48 -22.07 15.26 6.67
N LYS A 49 -21.42 14.44 7.49
CA LYS A 49 -20.93 13.11 7.10
C LYS A 49 -22.09 12.21 6.64
N ASP A 50 -23.19 12.17 7.39
CA ASP A 50 -24.39 11.43 7.02
C ASP A 50 -24.97 11.89 5.67
N LEU A 51 -25.04 13.21 5.45
CA LEU A 51 -25.53 13.80 4.22
C LEU A 51 -24.69 13.41 3.00
N ILE A 52 -23.35 13.50 3.12
CA ILE A 52 -22.41 13.12 2.05
C ILE A 52 -22.56 11.64 1.69
N VAL A 53 -22.54 10.75 2.69
CA VAL A 53 -22.64 9.30 2.47
C VAL A 53 -23.98 8.93 1.84
N ARG A 54 -25.07 9.58 2.28
CA ARG A 54 -26.41 9.36 1.71
C ARG A 54 -26.46 9.72 0.24
N GLU A 55 -25.99 10.91 -0.16
CA GLU A 55 -26.03 11.31 -1.57
C GLU A 55 -25.16 10.41 -2.45
N GLN A 56 -23.96 10.02 -1.98
CA GLN A 56 -23.11 9.09 -2.72
C GLN A 56 -23.78 7.72 -2.92
N PHE A 57 -24.47 7.22 -1.89
CA PHE A 57 -25.23 5.97 -2.00
C PHE A 57 -26.39 6.10 -3.00
N MET A 58 -27.14 7.20 -2.97
CA MET A 58 -28.24 7.43 -3.92
C MET A 58 -27.73 7.55 -5.36
N GLY A 59 -26.58 8.19 -5.58
CA GLY A 59 -25.96 8.30 -6.91
C GLY A 59 -25.36 6.99 -7.44
N ALA A 60 -24.96 6.07 -6.54
CA ALA A 60 -24.36 4.80 -6.91
C ALA A 60 -25.35 3.64 -7.08
N CYS A 61 -26.58 3.76 -6.58
CA CYS A 61 -27.58 2.70 -6.68
C CYS A 61 -28.45 2.83 -7.94
N PRO A 62 -29.12 1.75 -8.39
CA PRO A 62 -30.06 1.81 -9.51
C PRO A 62 -31.13 2.90 -9.32
N GLU A 63 -31.49 3.59 -10.41
CA GLU A 63 -32.36 4.78 -10.38
C GLU A 63 -33.73 4.51 -9.72
N ASP A 64 -34.28 3.31 -9.89
CA ASP A 64 -35.54 2.89 -9.27
C ASP A 64 -35.43 2.73 -7.75
N LEU A 65 -34.29 2.23 -7.27
CA LEU A 65 -33.97 2.15 -5.85
C LEU A 65 -33.73 3.55 -5.26
N ALA A 66 -32.92 4.39 -5.92
CA ALA A 66 -32.64 5.76 -5.50
C ALA A 66 -33.94 6.57 -5.34
N THR A 67 -34.84 6.45 -6.32
CA THR A 67 -36.15 7.11 -6.31
C THR A 67 -37.00 6.63 -5.13
N SER A 68 -37.11 5.31 -4.92
CA SER A 68 -37.90 4.76 -3.82
C SER A 68 -37.38 5.16 -2.43
N LEU A 69 -36.06 5.26 -2.26
CA LEU A 69 -35.48 5.68 -0.99
C LEU A 69 -35.66 7.18 -0.74
N ARG A 70 -35.56 8.00 -1.79
CA ARG A 70 -35.79 9.47 -1.72
C ARG A 70 -37.23 9.82 -1.34
N GLU A 71 -38.21 9.01 -1.73
CA GLU A 71 -39.63 9.19 -1.37
C GLU A 71 -39.92 8.92 0.12
N LYS A 72 -39.11 8.08 0.78
CA LYS A 72 -39.37 7.58 2.15
C LYS A 72 -38.85 8.49 3.28
N ASP A 73 -38.21 9.62 2.94
CA ASP A 73 -37.64 10.61 3.87
C ASP A 73 -36.94 9.98 5.09
N LEU A 74 -35.88 9.20 4.82
CA LEU A 74 -35.22 8.38 5.83
C LEU A 74 -34.16 9.19 6.60
N PRO A 75 -34.30 9.35 7.94
CA PRO A 75 -33.49 10.29 8.71
C PRO A 75 -32.06 9.80 9.00
N THR A 76 -31.79 8.49 8.93
CA THR A 76 -30.48 7.90 9.27
C THR A 76 -29.97 6.94 8.19
N LEU A 77 -28.65 6.76 8.12
CA LEU A 77 -28.01 5.87 7.16
C LEU A 77 -28.40 4.39 7.37
N GLU A 78 -28.60 3.97 8.62
CA GLU A 78 -29.05 2.61 8.93
C GLU A 78 -30.44 2.34 8.35
N ARG A 79 -31.34 3.33 8.40
CA ARG A 79 -32.66 3.21 7.79
C ARG A 79 -32.57 3.17 6.27
N VAL A 80 -31.69 3.96 5.66
CA VAL A 80 -31.43 3.90 4.22
C VAL A 80 -30.95 2.51 3.80
N ALA A 81 -29.96 1.94 4.49
CA ALA A 81 -29.46 0.61 4.20
C ALA A 81 -30.53 -0.48 4.38
N LYS A 82 -31.29 -0.42 5.48
CA LYS A 82 -32.36 -1.39 5.78
C LYS A 82 -33.46 -1.38 4.72
N GLU A 83 -33.91 -0.20 4.30
CA GLU A 83 -34.93 -0.07 3.26
C GLU A 83 -34.41 -0.49 1.88
N ALA A 84 -33.13 -0.23 1.59
CA ALA A 84 -32.50 -0.69 0.37
C ALA A 84 -32.45 -2.23 0.30
N ASP A 85 -32.07 -2.88 1.39
CA ASP A 85 -32.08 -4.34 1.50
C ASP A 85 -33.49 -4.92 1.30
N LEU A 86 -34.50 -4.32 1.92
CA LEU A 86 -35.89 -4.76 1.76
C LEU A 86 -36.36 -4.63 0.31
N PHE A 87 -36.06 -3.51 -0.33
CA PHE A 87 -36.40 -3.27 -1.72
C PHE A 87 -35.74 -4.28 -2.67
N LEU A 88 -34.45 -4.56 -2.47
CA LEU A 88 -33.69 -5.52 -3.27
C LEU A 88 -34.17 -6.95 -3.07
N LYS A 89 -34.44 -7.35 -1.80
CA LYS A 89 -35.01 -8.67 -1.46
C LYS A 89 -36.39 -8.87 -2.09
N ALA A 90 -37.27 -7.87 -1.99
CA ALA A 90 -38.62 -7.95 -2.57
C ALA A 90 -38.61 -8.11 -4.11
N ARG A 91 -37.55 -7.63 -4.77
CA ARG A 91 -37.39 -7.69 -6.23
C ARG A 91 -36.45 -8.80 -6.70
N ASN A 92 -35.92 -9.62 -5.79
CA ASN A 92 -34.91 -10.64 -6.07
C ASN A 92 -33.72 -10.09 -6.89
N ARG A 93 -33.21 -8.91 -6.49
CA ARG A 93 -32.10 -8.22 -7.16
C ARG A 93 -30.93 -8.05 -6.20
N ASN A 94 -29.72 -7.92 -6.77
CA ASN A 94 -28.51 -7.52 -6.04
C ASN A 94 -28.18 -6.07 -6.37
N LEU A 95 -27.40 -5.40 -5.51
CA LEU A 95 -27.01 -3.99 -5.65
C LEU A 95 -26.07 -3.71 -6.85
N LEU A 96 -25.63 -4.74 -7.59
CA LEU A 96 -24.72 -4.59 -8.72
C LEU A 96 -25.40 -3.86 -9.90
N LEU A 97 -24.85 -2.71 -10.29
CA LEU A 97 -25.14 -2.05 -11.56
C LEU A 97 -24.58 -2.89 -12.71
N VAL A 98 -25.43 -3.71 -13.34
CA VAL A 98 -25.09 -4.32 -14.63
C VAL A 98 -25.30 -3.26 -15.72
N GLN A 99 -24.24 -2.55 -16.11
CA GLN A 99 -24.20 -1.87 -17.40
C GLN A 99 -24.00 -2.92 -18.51
N THR A 100 -25.07 -3.60 -18.91
CA THR A 100 -25.05 -4.38 -20.16
C THR A 100 -25.76 -3.60 -21.25
N LYS A 101 -24.98 -2.92 -22.10
CA LYS A 101 -25.36 -2.79 -23.50
C LYS A 101 -25.06 -4.11 -24.18
N THR A 102 -26.14 -4.78 -24.55
CA THR A 102 -26.22 -5.98 -25.36
C THR A 102 -25.55 -5.79 -26.72
N SER A 103 -24.76 -6.78 -27.14
CA SER A 103 -24.81 -7.31 -28.50
C SER A 103 -24.27 -8.73 -28.50
N SER A 104 -25.21 -9.63 -28.74
CA SER A 104 -25.09 -11.06 -28.92
C SER A 104 -24.23 -11.42 -30.13
N LYS A 105 -23.43 -12.48 -29.99
CA LYS A 105 -23.41 -13.59 -30.95
C LYS A 105 -22.79 -14.83 -30.32
N ILE A 106 -23.66 -15.81 -30.11
CA ILE A 106 -23.38 -17.18 -29.71
C ILE A 106 -22.76 -17.91 -30.91
N GLY A 107 -21.57 -18.48 -30.73
CA GLY A 107 -20.98 -19.49 -31.61
C GLY A 107 -20.56 -20.68 -30.76
N LYS A 108 -21.26 -21.80 -30.92
CA LYS A 108 -21.02 -23.09 -30.24
C LYS A 108 -19.95 -23.91 -30.98
N TYR A 109 -19.38 -24.86 -30.20
CA TYR A 109 -18.69 -26.12 -30.55
C TYR A 109 -17.15 -26.12 -30.51
N PRO A 110 -16.50 -27.29 -30.24
CA PRO A 110 -16.47 -27.98 -28.95
C PRO A 110 -15.04 -28.40 -28.53
N LEU A 111 -14.93 -29.03 -27.35
CA LEU A 111 -13.72 -29.63 -26.79
C LEU A 111 -12.99 -30.56 -27.78
N GLY A 112 -11.67 -30.37 -27.86
CA GLY A 112 -10.71 -31.33 -28.42
C GLY A 112 -9.58 -31.55 -27.41
N SER A 113 -9.58 -32.72 -26.80
CA SER A 113 -8.49 -33.29 -26.02
C SER A 113 -7.26 -33.57 -26.89
N SER A 114 -6.06 -33.21 -26.43
CA SER A 114 -4.86 -33.99 -26.73
C SER A 114 -3.79 -33.82 -25.65
N SER A 115 -3.42 -34.96 -25.09
CA SER A 115 -2.24 -35.26 -24.29
C SER A 115 -0.93 -35.13 -25.10
N HIS A 116 0.18 -35.02 -24.35
CA HIS A 116 1.60 -35.30 -24.64
C HIS A 116 2.49 -34.10 -24.30
N LEU A 117 3.66 -34.19 -23.65
CA LEU A 117 4.39 -35.25 -22.96
C LEU A 117 5.43 -34.56 -22.05
N ASN A 118 5.81 -35.27 -20.99
CA ASN A 118 6.82 -34.99 -19.97
C ASN A 118 8.15 -34.39 -20.45
N TYR A 119 8.74 -33.55 -19.59
CA TYR A 119 10.18 -33.54 -19.38
C TYR A 119 10.50 -33.48 -17.87
N ASN A 120 11.16 -34.53 -17.39
CA ASN A 120 11.67 -34.67 -16.04
C ASN A 120 13.03 -33.96 -15.92
N SER A 121 13.23 -33.18 -14.85
CA SER A 121 14.56 -32.98 -14.28
C SER A 121 14.44 -32.99 -12.76
N SER A 122 14.87 -34.11 -12.19
CA SER A 122 14.95 -34.43 -10.78
C SER A 122 16.08 -33.66 -10.09
N GLY A 123 15.72 -32.80 -9.14
CA GLY A 123 16.56 -32.35 -8.04
C GLY A 123 15.74 -32.46 -6.76
N GLN A 124 15.96 -33.53 -6.00
CA GLN A 124 15.21 -33.85 -4.78
C GLN A 124 15.44 -32.77 -3.71
N SER A 125 14.42 -31.96 -3.44
CA SER A 125 14.21 -31.33 -2.14
C SER A 125 13.24 -32.21 -1.34
N VAL A 126 13.65 -32.59 -0.13
CA VAL A 126 12.82 -33.33 0.81
C VAL A 126 11.61 -32.46 1.18
N PRO A 127 10.35 -32.93 1.03
CA PRO A 127 9.19 -32.13 1.38
C PRO A 127 8.98 -32.20 2.90
N VAL A 128 9.39 -31.15 3.62
CA VAL A 128 8.84 -30.89 4.94
C VAL A 128 7.37 -30.51 4.71
N THR A 129 6.46 -31.43 5.05
CA THR A 129 5.01 -31.23 4.99
C THR A 129 4.59 -30.18 6.02
N ALA A 130 4.80 -28.91 5.69
CA ALA A 130 4.18 -27.78 6.38
C ALA A 130 2.66 -27.93 6.22
N SER A 131 1.94 -27.94 7.34
CA SER A 131 0.48 -28.05 7.35
C SER A 131 -0.16 -26.99 6.44
N SER A 132 -1.27 -27.32 5.78
CA SER A 132 -2.02 -26.42 4.87
C SER A 132 -2.41 -25.07 5.48
N PHE A 133 -2.41 -24.98 6.81
CA PHE A 133 -2.62 -23.74 7.56
C PHE A 133 -1.45 -22.75 7.46
N ARG A 134 -0.18 -23.22 7.44
CA ARG A 134 1.00 -22.36 7.29
C ARG A 134 1.01 -21.61 5.95
N ARG A 135 0.44 -22.22 4.91
CA ARG A 135 0.25 -21.59 3.60
C ARG A 135 -0.69 -20.37 3.63
N ARG A 136 -1.63 -20.32 4.58
CA ARG A 136 -2.59 -19.20 4.71
C ARG A 136 -1.99 -17.98 5.41
N PHE A 137 -0.99 -18.17 6.28
CA PHE A 137 -0.28 -17.07 6.94
C PHE A 137 0.87 -16.53 6.09
N LEU A 138 1.45 -17.37 5.24
CA LEU A 138 2.32 -16.92 4.15
C LEU A 138 1.47 -16.39 2.99
N LEU A 139 0.70 -15.32 3.24
CA LEU A 139 -0.05 -14.55 2.21
C LEU A 139 0.87 -14.03 1.09
N TRP A 140 2.19 -14.17 1.26
CA TRP A 140 3.19 -14.07 0.21
C TRP A 140 2.84 -14.87 -1.05
N ASP A 141 2.16 -16.01 -0.94
CA ASP A 141 1.91 -16.90 -2.08
C ASP A 141 0.52 -16.78 -2.70
N HIS A 142 -0.40 -16.02 -2.09
CA HIS A 142 -1.81 -15.92 -2.54
C HIS A 142 -2.06 -14.88 -3.66
N ALA A 143 -1.07 -14.60 -4.51
CA ALA A 143 -1.37 -13.88 -5.76
C ALA A 143 -2.11 -14.86 -6.69
N ASN A 144 -3.33 -14.52 -7.10
CA ASN A 144 -4.03 -15.27 -8.13
C ASN A 144 -3.26 -15.11 -9.46
N GLY A 145 -2.55 -16.16 -9.87
CA GLY A 145 -1.73 -16.17 -11.08
C GLY A 145 -0.24 -15.91 -10.82
N THR A 146 0.59 -16.20 -11.83
CA THR A 146 2.03 -15.86 -11.76
C THR A 146 2.19 -14.35 -11.85
N ILE A 147 3.10 -13.74 -11.09
CA ILE A 147 3.40 -12.30 -11.16
C ILE A 147 3.74 -11.89 -12.61
N GLU A 148 4.39 -12.77 -13.34
CA GLU A 148 4.70 -12.64 -14.76
C GLU A 148 3.44 -12.52 -15.63
N SER A 149 2.41 -13.33 -15.37
CA SER A 149 1.11 -13.21 -16.07
C SER A 149 0.38 -11.91 -15.76
N SER A 150 0.62 -11.31 -14.59
CA SER A 150 -0.03 -10.05 -14.18
C SER A 150 0.64 -8.83 -14.81
N MET A 151 1.97 -8.75 -14.81
CA MET A 151 2.70 -7.54 -15.23
C MET A 151 3.38 -7.64 -16.60
N GLY A 152 3.53 -8.85 -17.15
CA GLY A 152 4.37 -9.11 -18.31
C GLY A 152 5.87 -9.21 -17.97
N ARG A 153 6.69 -9.17 -19.03
CA ARG A 153 8.17 -9.19 -18.94
C ARG A 153 8.70 -7.81 -18.60
N ASP A 154 9.84 -7.78 -17.91
CA ASP A 154 10.56 -6.52 -17.68
C ASP A 154 11.07 -5.97 -19.01
N HIS A 155 10.88 -4.67 -19.21
CA HIS A 155 11.41 -3.93 -20.32
C HIS A 155 12.75 -3.33 -19.90
N VAL A 156 13.83 -3.95 -20.36
CA VAL A 156 15.20 -3.49 -20.16
C VAL A 156 15.82 -3.25 -21.53
N SER A 157 16.34 -2.05 -21.73
CA SER A 157 17.09 -1.69 -22.94
C SER A 157 18.42 -2.43 -23.00
N THR A 158 18.97 -2.61 -24.20
CA THR A 158 20.36 -3.06 -24.38
C THR A 158 21.37 -1.96 -24.05
N LEU A 159 20.91 -0.71 -23.88
CA LEU A 159 21.74 0.41 -23.46
C LEU A 159 21.99 0.33 -21.95
N GLU A 160 23.24 0.50 -21.52
CA GLU A 160 23.66 0.52 -20.11
C GLU A 160 23.25 1.83 -19.40
N MET A 161 21.95 2.09 -19.35
CA MET A 161 21.35 3.22 -18.63
C MET A 161 20.68 2.71 -17.36
N TYR A 162 20.93 3.38 -16.24
CA TYR A 162 20.53 2.93 -14.92
C TYR A 162 19.49 3.85 -14.30
N LEU A 163 18.60 3.26 -13.52
CA LEU A 163 17.71 3.96 -12.59
C LEU A 163 17.84 3.28 -11.22
N ILE A 164 18.36 4.04 -10.26
CA ILE A 164 18.90 3.52 -9.00
C ILE A 164 18.13 4.16 -7.85
N TYR A 165 17.37 3.37 -7.09
CA TYR A 165 16.86 3.86 -5.82
C TYR A 165 18.04 3.93 -4.85
N ARG A 166 18.27 5.09 -4.24
CA ARG A 166 19.36 5.24 -3.28
C ARG A 166 18.90 5.96 -2.03
N CYS A 167 19.26 5.39 -0.89
CA CYS A 167 19.20 6.05 0.39
C CYS A 167 20.54 5.90 1.09
N ASP A 168 21.19 7.01 1.41
CA ASP A 168 22.50 7.03 2.04
C ASP A 168 22.60 7.99 3.23
N GLY A 169 23.74 7.96 3.92
CA GLY A 169 24.02 8.83 5.06
C GLY A 169 24.53 10.22 4.68
N ALA A 170 24.68 10.52 3.38
CA ALA A 170 25.35 11.71 2.85
C ALA A 170 24.39 12.62 2.06
N SER A 171 24.49 12.63 0.73
CA SER A 171 23.71 13.53 -0.14
C SER A 171 22.28 13.06 -0.38
N MET A 172 21.97 11.80 -0.07
CA MET A 172 20.67 11.19 -0.30
C MET A 172 20.07 10.66 1.01
N THR A 173 19.93 11.57 1.98
CA THR A 173 19.46 11.28 3.35
C THR A 173 17.96 11.52 3.54
N LEU A 174 17.45 11.20 4.73
CA LEU A 174 16.06 11.48 5.14
C LEU A 174 15.01 10.73 4.31
N CYS A 175 15.28 9.49 3.95
CA CYS A 175 14.38 8.69 3.10
C CYS A 175 13.19 8.10 3.86
N GLY A 176 13.06 8.39 5.16
CA GLY A 176 12.02 7.85 6.02
C GLY A 176 12.29 6.42 6.48
N GLY A 177 11.24 5.80 7.02
CA GLY A 177 11.29 4.45 7.56
C GLY A 177 11.44 3.36 6.50
N TRP A 178 11.44 2.08 6.91
CA TRP A 178 11.51 0.96 5.97
C TRP A 178 10.37 0.98 4.94
N ALA A 179 9.12 1.17 5.39
CA ALA A 179 7.96 1.21 4.50
C ALA A 179 8.05 2.34 3.46
N ASP A 180 8.61 3.48 3.84
CA ASP A 180 8.83 4.63 2.95
C ASP A 180 9.85 4.31 1.88
N ARG A 181 10.96 3.68 2.27
CA ARG A 181 11.98 3.21 1.34
C ARG A 181 11.45 2.17 0.38
N VAL A 182 10.65 1.22 0.85
CA VAL A 182 9.98 0.24 -0.02
C VAL A 182 9.16 0.96 -1.08
N LYS A 183 8.29 1.93 -0.72
CA LYS A 183 7.49 2.66 -1.72
C LYS A 183 8.37 3.36 -2.77
N GLY A 184 9.47 3.99 -2.35
CA GLY A 184 10.43 4.61 -3.26
C GLY A 184 11.11 3.62 -4.20
N ILE A 185 11.47 2.43 -3.70
CA ILE A 185 12.01 1.32 -4.49
C ILE A 185 10.98 0.86 -5.53
N LEU A 186 9.71 0.68 -5.11
CA LEU A 186 8.63 0.27 -6.01
C LEU A 186 8.40 1.29 -7.13
N LEU A 187 8.35 2.59 -6.79
CA LEU A 187 8.27 3.67 -7.78
C LEU A 187 9.42 3.59 -8.77
N THR A 188 10.64 3.51 -8.25
CA THR A 188 11.87 3.49 -9.08
C THR A 188 11.84 2.31 -10.04
N TYR A 189 11.44 1.12 -9.59
CA TYR A 189 11.29 -0.04 -10.47
C TYR A 189 10.27 0.20 -11.59
N VAL A 190 9.10 0.77 -11.29
CA VAL A 190 8.09 1.07 -12.30
C VAL A 190 8.63 2.05 -13.34
N ILE A 191 9.27 3.14 -12.91
CA ILE A 191 9.88 4.12 -13.83
C ILE A 191 10.98 3.46 -14.67
N ALA A 192 11.81 2.60 -14.07
CA ALA A 192 12.88 1.90 -14.79
C ALA A 192 12.30 1.06 -15.93
N ASN A 193 11.24 0.32 -15.63
CA ASN A 193 10.53 -0.50 -16.60
C ASN A 193 9.87 0.34 -17.71
N LEU A 194 9.27 1.49 -17.37
CA LEU A 194 8.65 2.40 -18.36
C LEU A 194 9.67 3.09 -19.26
N THR A 195 10.91 3.27 -18.78
CA THR A 195 11.98 3.99 -19.49
C THR A 195 13.03 3.06 -20.11
N GLY A 196 12.89 1.74 -19.93
CA GLY A 196 13.86 0.75 -20.40
C GLY A 196 15.20 0.80 -19.67
N ARG A 197 15.26 1.37 -18.46
CA ARG A 197 16.49 1.50 -17.67
C ARG A 197 16.73 0.26 -16.80
N ILE A 198 18.00 -0.04 -16.56
CA ILE A 198 18.44 -1.08 -15.62
C ILE A 198 18.12 -0.62 -14.19
N PHE A 199 17.18 -1.30 -13.56
CA PHE A 199 16.76 -1.02 -12.20
C PHE A 199 17.75 -1.56 -11.16
N LYS A 200 18.15 -0.71 -10.21
CA LYS A 200 19.03 -1.08 -9.08
C LYS A 200 18.62 -0.41 -7.78
N VAL A 201 19.10 -0.96 -6.66
CA VAL A 201 18.80 -0.47 -5.30
C VAL A 201 20.07 -0.41 -4.47
N GLU A 202 20.31 0.75 -3.84
CA GLU A 202 21.37 1.00 -2.87
C GLU A 202 20.77 1.52 -1.55
N ILE A 203 20.76 0.69 -0.52
CA ILE A 203 20.34 1.09 0.83
C ILE A 203 21.60 1.09 1.70
N LEU A 204 22.19 2.27 1.88
CA LEU A 204 23.48 2.44 2.54
C LEU A 204 23.35 2.92 4.00
N GLU A 205 22.17 3.36 4.41
CA GLU A 205 21.89 3.89 5.74
C GLU A 205 20.58 3.30 6.28
N PRO A 206 20.50 2.65 7.45
CA PRO A 206 21.64 2.31 8.31
C PRO A 206 22.60 1.35 7.58
N PRO A 207 23.88 1.30 7.97
CA PRO A 207 24.91 0.50 7.33
C PRO A 207 24.72 -0.99 7.66
N CYS A 208 23.66 -1.57 7.09
CA CYS A 208 23.24 -2.95 7.26
C CYS A 208 23.20 -3.62 5.89
N ASN A 209 23.60 -4.89 5.83
CA ASN A 209 23.51 -5.64 4.59
C ASN A 209 22.07 -6.16 4.43
N ILE A 210 21.23 -5.42 3.72
CA ILE A 210 19.82 -5.79 3.54
C ILE A 210 19.65 -7.16 2.85
N LEU A 211 20.65 -7.64 2.10
CA LEU A 211 20.63 -8.97 1.48
C LEU A 211 20.62 -10.11 2.49
N GLN A 212 20.96 -9.84 3.76
CA GLN A 212 20.75 -10.79 4.83
C GLN A 212 19.26 -11.05 5.10
N PHE A 213 18.38 -10.10 4.80
CA PHE A 213 16.95 -10.19 5.10
C PHE A 213 16.12 -10.39 3.83
N MET A 214 16.41 -9.58 2.81
CA MET A 214 15.63 -9.47 1.57
C MET A 214 16.56 -9.62 0.36
N ILE A 215 16.24 -10.52 -0.56
CA ILE A 215 17.02 -10.76 -1.77
C ILE A 215 16.17 -10.54 -3.03
N PRO A 216 16.80 -10.39 -4.22
CA PRO A 216 16.09 -10.38 -5.49
C PRO A 216 15.15 -11.57 -5.67
N ASN A 217 13.94 -11.28 -6.16
CA ASN A 217 13.04 -12.32 -6.65
C ASN A 217 13.13 -12.48 -8.17
N LEU A 218 12.19 -11.89 -8.92
CA LEU A 218 12.16 -11.96 -10.38
C LEU A 218 13.04 -10.89 -11.03
N VAL A 219 13.30 -9.80 -10.30
CA VAL A 219 14.07 -8.66 -10.79
C VAL A 219 15.39 -8.57 -10.02
N ASN A 220 16.51 -8.63 -10.74
CA ASN A 220 17.82 -8.47 -10.13
C ASN A 220 18.18 -6.99 -9.89
N TRP A 221 17.78 -6.48 -8.73
CA TRP A 221 18.05 -5.12 -8.28
C TRP A 221 19.40 -4.93 -7.59
N THR A 222 20.20 -5.99 -7.40
CA THR A 222 21.49 -5.88 -6.68
C THR A 222 22.56 -5.17 -7.48
N LEU A 223 23.41 -4.45 -6.75
CA LEU A 223 24.70 -3.93 -7.20
C LEU A 223 25.79 -4.56 -6.32
N SER A 224 26.83 -5.12 -6.94
CA SER A 224 27.96 -5.71 -6.22
C SER A 224 28.86 -4.65 -5.60
N VAL A 225 28.91 -3.47 -6.22
CA VAL A 225 29.70 -2.31 -5.77
C VAL A 225 28.88 -1.05 -6.08
N THR A 226 28.96 -0.07 -5.19
CA THR A 226 28.39 1.26 -5.42
C THR A 226 28.99 1.89 -6.67
N LEU A 227 28.17 2.34 -7.60
CA LEU A 227 28.66 2.92 -8.87
C LEU A 227 29.28 4.32 -8.67
N HIS A 228 28.78 5.08 -7.69
CA HIS A 228 29.29 6.39 -7.32
C HIS A 228 29.29 6.55 -5.79
N ASP A 229 30.45 6.79 -5.17
CA ASP A 229 30.51 6.99 -3.72
C ASP A 229 29.75 8.25 -3.28
N ARG A 230 29.82 9.31 -4.09
CA ARG A 230 29.10 10.57 -3.90
C ARG A 230 28.54 11.06 -5.23
N ILE A 231 27.35 11.66 -5.19
CA ILE A 231 26.72 12.26 -6.35
C ILE A 231 26.69 13.76 -6.12
N ASP A 232 27.60 14.46 -6.78
CA ASP A 232 27.67 15.92 -6.77
C ASP A 232 27.65 16.46 -8.21
N LYS A 233 27.74 17.79 -8.34
CA LYS A 233 27.66 18.48 -9.64
C LYS A 233 28.77 18.09 -10.62
N ASN A 234 29.82 17.38 -10.18
CA ASN A 234 30.94 16.98 -11.02
C ASN A 234 30.67 15.67 -11.77
N VAL A 235 29.68 14.87 -11.35
CA VAL A 235 29.32 13.61 -12.01
C VAL A 235 28.41 13.92 -13.21
N ARG A 236 29.02 14.29 -14.34
CA ARG A 236 28.30 14.79 -15.54
C ARG A 236 27.30 13.81 -16.13
N GLU A 237 27.52 12.51 -15.95
CA GLU A 237 26.66 11.44 -16.49
C GLU A 237 25.59 10.96 -15.51
N ALA A 238 25.55 11.53 -14.29
CA ALA A 238 24.58 11.18 -13.28
C ALA A 238 23.66 12.36 -12.94
N CYS A 239 22.43 12.05 -12.53
CA CYS A 239 21.53 13.03 -11.96
C CYS A 239 20.79 12.46 -10.75
N VAL A 240 20.29 13.36 -9.89
CA VAL A 240 19.47 13.01 -8.73
C VAL A 240 18.06 13.54 -8.94
N ILE A 241 17.08 12.68 -8.71
CA ILE A 241 15.65 12.98 -8.64
C ILE A 241 15.25 12.80 -7.19
N ASN A 242 14.99 13.91 -6.48
CA ASN A 242 14.60 13.90 -5.08
C ASN A 242 13.12 14.26 -4.96
N GLU A 243 12.30 13.25 -4.67
CA GLU A 243 10.85 13.34 -4.55
C GLU A 243 10.36 12.94 -3.15
N VAL A 244 11.25 13.00 -2.15
CA VAL A 244 10.87 12.80 -0.74
C VAL A 244 9.89 13.89 -0.32
N ASP A 245 8.73 13.48 0.20
CA ASP A 245 7.61 14.33 0.61
C ASP A 245 7.12 15.30 -0.48
N ASN A 246 7.43 15.03 -1.75
CA ASN A 246 7.06 15.92 -2.86
C ASN A 246 5.59 15.71 -3.28
N VAL A 247 4.69 16.41 -2.59
CA VAL A 247 3.24 16.41 -2.87
C VAL A 247 2.92 16.89 -4.30
N PRO A 248 3.55 17.93 -4.86
CA PRO A 248 3.37 18.29 -6.27
C PRO A 248 3.70 17.16 -7.25
N PHE A 249 4.82 16.45 -7.07
CA PHE A 249 5.19 15.31 -7.91
C PHE A 249 4.17 14.17 -7.76
N TYR A 250 3.81 13.85 -6.51
CA TYR A 250 2.77 12.86 -6.19
C TYR A 250 1.43 13.13 -6.89
N ASN A 251 0.93 14.36 -6.83
CA ASN A 251 -0.36 14.72 -7.44
C ASN A 251 -0.32 14.71 -8.97
N ASN A 252 0.85 14.95 -9.56
CA ASN A 252 1.01 15.06 -11.01
C ASN A 252 1.51 13.79 -11.69
N ILE A 253 1.89 12.75 -10.93
CA ILE A 253 2.53 11.56 -11.49
C ILE A 253 1.73 10.89 -12.62
N ARG A 254 0.40 10.96 -12.57
CA ARG A 254 -0.49 10.42 -13.61
C ARG A 254 -0.29 11.07 -14.99
N PHE A 255 0.25 12.29 -15.04
CA PHE A 255 0.48 13.06 -16.26
C PHE A 255 1.94 13.08 -16.72
N LEU A 256 2.86 12.55 -15.91
CA LEU A 256 4.28 12.65 -16.23
C LEU A 256 4.65 11.75 -17.41
N ASN A 257 5.53 12.28 -18.26
CA ASN A 257 6.24 11.52 -19.27
C ASN A 257 7.69 11.31 -18.80
N PHE A 258 7.94 10.18 -18.16
CA PHE A 258 9.26 9.81 -17.63
C PHE A 258 10.31 9.73 -18.74
N THR A 259 9.96 9.27 -19.94
CA THR A 259 10.91 9.15 -21.06
C THR A 259 11.40 10.50 -21.59
N GLU A 260 10.65 11.58 -21.35
CA GLU A 260 11.00 12.94 -21.79
C GLU A 260 11.51 13.84 -20.65
N MET A 261 11.48 13.34 -19.41
CA MET A 261 11.82 14.13 -18.23
C MET A 261 13.32 14.49 -18.21
N ASN A 262 13.64 15.77 -18.21
CA ASN A 262 15.01 16.27 -18.00
C ASN A 262 15.28 16.36 -16.48
N PRO A 263 16.46 15.93 -15.96
CA PRO A 263 17.63 15.37 -16.65
C PRO A 263 17.61 13.85 -16.88
N MET A 264 16.54 13.17 -16.48
CA MET A 264 16.44 11.71 -16.60
C MET A 264 16.63 11.19 -18.03
N ARG A 265 16.19 11.91 -19.06
CA ARG A 265 16.30 11.50 -20.46
C ARG A 265 17.76 11.29 -20.88
N ASP A 266 18.64 12.21 -20.48
CA ASP A 266 20.00 12.31 -21.02
C ASP A 266 21.06 11.71 -20.08
N ALA A 267 20.73 11.52 -18.79
CA ALA A 267 21.66 10.96 -17.81
C ALA A 267 21.83 9.44 -17.96
N LYS A 268 23.07 8.95 -17.88
CA LYS A 268 23.38 7.52 -17.84
C LYS A 268 22.93 6.89 -16.52
N TYR A 269 23.18 7.57 -15.40
CA TYR A 269 22.81 7.10 -14.06
C TYR A 269 21.82 8.06 -13.42
N VAL A 270 20.64 7.56 -13.09
CA VAL A 270 19.60 8.37 -12.48
C VAL A 270 19.34 7.83 -11.08
N TYR A 271 19.63 8.64 -10.08
CA TYR A 271 19.49 8.30 -8.68
C TYR A 271 18.18 8.86 -8.13
N VAL A 272 17.33 8.02 -7.56
CA VAL A 272 15.97 8.38 -7.14
C VAL A 272 15.85 8.26 -5.62
N MET A 273 15.27 9.30 -5.02
CA MET A 273 14.75 9.28 -3.65
C MET A 273 13.26 9.57 -3.69
N ALA A 274 12.47 8.73 -3.04
CA ALA A 274 11.06 8.95 -2.87
C ALA A 274 10.57 8.13 -1.66
N ASN A 275 9.49 8.58 -1.02
CA ASN A 275 8.94 7.95 0.18
C ASN A 275 7.41 7.83 0.19
N LEU A 276 6.73 8.38 -0.83
CA LEU A 276 5.27 8.33 -0.94
C LEU A 276 4.80 7.11 -1.76
N ASP A 277 3.52 6.79 -1.64
CA ASP A 277 2.89 5.68 -2.37
C ASP A 277 2.27 6.16 -3.69
N TYR A 278 2.99 5.99 -4.78
CA TYR A 278 2.59 6.51 -6.10
C TYR A 278 1.68 5.57 -6.91
N SER A 279 1.32 4.42 -6.36
CA SER A 279 0.57 3.36 -7.06
C SER A 279 -0.77 3.85 -7.64
N GLU A 280 -1.51 4.67 -6.90
CA GLU A 280 -2.81 5.20 -7.34
C GLU A 280 -2.65 6.18 -8.51
N GLY A 281 -1.63 7.05 -8.45
CA GLY A 281 -1.35 7.97 -9.54
C GLY A 281 -0.86 7.23 -10.80
N LEU A 282 -0.01 6.22 -10.62
CA LEU A 282 0.50 5.37 -11.70
C LEU A 282 -0.61 4.54 -12.36
N SER A 283 -1.54 3.97 -11.58
CA SER A 283 -2.65 3.18 -12.13
C SER A 283 -3.62 4.02 -12.97
N LYS A 284 -3.63 5.33 -12.74
CA LYS A 284 -4.42 6.33 -13.47
C LYS A 284 -3.59 7.10 -14.52
N SER A 285 -2.40 6.60 -14.88
CA SER A 285 -1.51 7.28 -15.82
C SER A 285 -2.18 7.46 -17.18
N VAL A 286 -2.21 8.69 -17.68
CA VAL A 286 -2.68 8.99 -19.05
C VAL A 286 -1.59 8.70 -20.08
N THR A 287 -0.33 8.93 -19.71
CA THR A 287 0.85 8.75 -20.56
C THR A 287 1.18 7.29 -20.79
N TYR A 288 1.07 6.47 -19.74
CA TYR A 288 1.47 5.06 -19.75
C TYR A 288 0.28 4.11 -19.56
N SER A 289 -0.91 4.52 -19.99
CA SER A 289 -2.17 3.78 -19.80
C SER A 289 -2.11 2.33 -20.31
N HIS A 290 -1.43 2.09 -21.42
CA HIS A 290 -1.26 0.74 -21.97
C HIS A 290 -0.26 -0.09 -21.17
N GLN A 291 0.93 0.46 -20.89
CA GLN A 291 2.02 -0.22 -20.17
C GLN A 291 1.63 -0.54 -18.72
N LEU A 292 0.81 0.30 -18.09
CA LEU A 292 0.33 0.15 -16.72
C LEU A 292 -1.10 -0.40 -16.64
N SER A 293 -1.65 -0.91 -17.74
CA SER A 293 -3.02 -1.42 -17.81
C SER A 293 -3.30 -2.53 -16.79
N TRP A 294 -2.28 -3.30 -16.39
CA TRP A 294 -2.39 -4.32 -15.35
C TRP A 294 -2.76 -3.78 -13.96
N MET A 295 -2.48 -2.49 -13.69
CA MET A 295 -2.83 -1.83 -12.44
C MET A 295 -4.29 -1.36 -12.42
N SER A 296 -4.91 -1.12 -13.59
CA SER A 296 -6.17 -0.38 -13.72
C SER A 296 -7.36 -0.97 -12.95
N ASN A 297 -7.40 -2.28 -12.77
CA ASN A 297 -8.49 -3.01 -12.09
C ASN A 297 -8.07 -3.57 -10.73
N LEU A 298 -6.90 -3.17 -10.23
CA LEU A 298 -6.38 -3.59 -8.94
C LEU A 298 -6.56 -2.47 -7.92
N ASN A 299 -6.98 -2.84 -6.71
CA ASN A 299 -6.87 -1.91 -5.60
C ASN A 299 -5.38 -1.71 -5.24
N ASN A 300 -5.09 -0.62 -4.53
CA ASN A 300 -3.73 -0.26 -4.16
C ASN A 300 -2.96 -1.42 -3.47
N ALA A 301 -3.57 -2.08 -2.49
CA ALA A 301 -2.95 -3.20 -1.78
C ALA A 301 -2.50 -4.34 -2.72
N LYS A 302 -3.30 -4.65 -3.76
CA LYS A 302 -2.93 -5.64 -4.79
C LYS A 302 -1.79 -5.14 -5.68
N ILE A 303 -1.76 -3.85 -6.04
CA ILE A 303 -0.67 -3.27 -6.81
C ILE A 303 0.65 -3.37 -6.03
N LEU A 304 0.66 -2.85 -4.80
CA LEU A 304 1.84 -2.87 -3.94
C LEU A 304 2.34 -4.28 -3.67
N SER A 305 1.45 -5.21 -3.33
CA SER A 305 1.85 -6.61 -3.10
C SER A 305 2.38 -7.28 -4.36
N THR A 306 1.85 -6.96 -5.54
CA THR A 306 2.36 -7.50 -6.82
C THR A 306 3.76 -6.97 -7.11
N LEU A 307 3.98 -5.65 -6.98
CA LEU A 307 5.30 -5.03 -7.17
C LEU A 307 6.32 -5.55 -6.15
N TYR A 308 5.92 -5.60 -4.88
CA TYR A 308 6.76 -6.05 -3.80
C TYR A 308 7.22 -7.50 -4.01
N LYS A 309 6.30 -8.42 -4.34
CA LYS A 309 6.65 -9.81 -4.63
C LYS A 309 7.49 -9.97 -5.89
N ARG A 310 7.36 -9.08 -6.87
CA ARG A 310 8.18 -9.12 -8.08
C ARG A 310 9.65 -8.80 -7.77
N ILE A 311 9.87 -7.81 -6.92
CA ILE A 311 11.21 -7.29 -6.58
C ILE A 311 11.85 -8.12 -5.47
N PHE A 312 11.10 -8.48 -4.44
CA PHE A 312 11.63 -9.01 -3.20
C PHE A 312 11.17 -10.43 -2.90
N LYS A 313 12.08 -11.21 -2.31
CA LYS A 313 11.77 -12.41 -1.53
C LYS A 313 12.66 -12.45 -0.29
N LEU A 314 12.25 -13.23 0.70
CA LEU A 314 13.06 -13.43 1.90
C LEU A 314 14.36 -14.16 1.55
N SER A 315 15.46 -13.79 2.22
CA SER A 315 16.70 -14.57 2.17
C SER A 315 16.48 -15.96 2.79
N PRO A 316 17.31 -16.97 2.47
CA PRO A 316 17.21 -18.28 3.13
C PRO A 316 17.32 -18.20 4.66
N TYR A 317 18.22 -17.35 5.17
CA TYR A 317 18.39 -17.10 6.60
C TYR A 317 17.11 -16.54 7.22
N PHE A 318 16.54 -15.51 6.59
CA PHE A 318 15.38 -14.82 7.13
C PHE A 318 14.11 -15.65 7.01
N GLN A 319 13.98 -16.41 5.92
CA GLN A 319 12.91 -17.39 5.73
C GLN A 319 12.96 -18.49 6.78
N ASP A 320 14.14 -19.01 7.11
CA ASP A 320 14.32 -19.99 8.19
C ASP A 320 13.95 -19.40 9.56
N LYS A 321 14.41 -18.18 9.85
CA LYS A 321 14.04 -17.45 11.07
C LYS A 321 12.51 -17.29 11.19
N MET A 322 11.84 -16.87 10.11
CA MET A 322 10.39 -16.74 10.05
C MET A 322 9.69 -18.11 10.25
N ASN A 323 10.17 -19.15 9.58
CA ASN A 323 9.62 -20.50 9.72
C ASN A 323 9.74 -21.04 11.16
N LYS A 324 10.86 -20.76 11.83
CA LYS A 324 11.09 -21.12 13.24
C LYS A 324 10.12 -20.38 14.15
N PHE A 325 10.01 -19.06 14.01
CA PHE A 325 9.06 -18.23 14.76
C PHE A 325 7.62 -18.72 14.59
N MET A 326 7.19 -18.94 13.35
CA MET A 326 5.83 -19.42 13.07
C MET A 326 5.61 -20.84 13.62
N THR A 327 6.63 -21.70 13.61
CA THR A 327 6.54 -23.06 14.17
C THR A 327 6.44 -23.06 15.69
N SER A 328 7.21 -22.19 16.37
CA SER A 328 7.15 -22.08 17.83
C SER A 328 5.86 -21.40 18.30
N THR A 329 5.40 -20.39 17.56
CA THR A 329 4.21 -19.60 17.91
C THR A 329 2.92 -20.35 17.60
N LEU A 330 2.84 -21.03 16.44
CA LEU A 330 1.65 -21.73 15.96
C LEU A 330 1.93 -23.24 15.75
N PRO A 331 2.18 -24.01 16.82
CA PRO A 331 2.61 -25.40 16.69
C PRO A 331 1.52 -26.33 16.16
N THR A 332 0.24 -25.97 16.30
CA THR A 332 -0.90 -26.78 15.87
C THR A 332 -1.89 -25.98 15.03
N GLN A 333 -2.74 -26.68 14.27
CA GLN A 333 -3.78 -26.03 13.45
C GLN A 333 -4.88 -25.33 14.26
N ARG A 334 -4.93 -25.53 15.58
CA ARG A 334 -5.86 -24.84 16.47
C ARG A 334 -5.36 -23.44 16.82
N HIS A 335 -4.06 -23.20 16.71
CA HIS A 335 -3.49 -21.91 17.04
C HIS A 335 -3.86 -20.87 15.98
N ARG A 336 -4.11 -19.66 16.45
CA ARG A 336 -4.39 -18.48 15.62
C ARG A 336 -3.44 -17.37 16.02
N LEU A 337 -2.96 -16.60 15.05
CA LEU A 337 -2.19 -15.39 15.32
C LEU A 337 -3.08 -14.17 15.13
N ILE A 338 -3.16 -13.34 16.15
CA ILE A 338 -3.88 -12.06 16.15
C ILE A 338 -2.82 -10.97 16.15
N CYS A 339 -2.75 -10.21 15.07
CA CYS A 339 -1.74 -9.17 14.91
C CYS A 339 -2.34 -7.79 15.21
N ALA A 340 -1.59 -6.93 15.90
CA ALA A 340 -1.94 -5.53 16.08
C ALA A 340 -0.67 -4.67 16.04
N HIS A 341 -0.74 -3.56 15.31
CA HIS A 341 0.32 -2.56 15.22
C HIS A 341 -0.14 -1.23 15.80
N ALA A 342 0.52 -0.77 16.86
CA ALA A 342 0.31 0.54 17.44
C ALA A 342 1.51 1.45 17.16
N ARG A 343 1.33 2.42 16.26
CA ARG A 343 2.32 3.45 15.96
C ARG A 343 2.12 4.63 16.92
N MET A 344 3.02 4.78 17.89
CA MET A 344 3.01 5.82 18.91
C MET A 344 3.53 7.16 18.39
N GLY A 345 4.50 7.17 17.48
CA GLY A 345 5.10 8.44 17.05
C GLY A 345 6.31 8.81 17.89
N THR A 346 6.44 10.10 18.17
CA THR A 346 7.40 10.63 19.14
C THR A 346 7.11 10.02 20.51
N ASN A 347 8.10 9.31 21.07
CA ASN A 347 7.99 8.65 22.37
C ASN A 347 9.40 8.44 22.98
N PRO A 348 9.54 8.02 24.24
CA PRO A 348 10.86 7.87 24.86
C PRO A 348 11.83 6.93 24.13
N THR A 349 11.33 5.89 23.45
CA THR A 349 12.13 4.98 22.62
C THR A 349 12.53 5.65 21.29
N ASN A 350 11.66 6.47 20.72
CA ASN A 350 11.89 7.20 19.48
C ASN A 350 11.73 8.73 19.67
N PRO A 351 12.66 9.39 20.37
CA PRO A 351 12.50 10.78 20.80
C PRO A 351 12.59 11.79 19.65
N TYR A 352 13.21 11.41 18.53
CA TYR A 352 13.42 12.29 17.37
C TYR A 352 12.37 12.13 16.27
N ASP A 353 11.35 11.30 16.48
CA ASP A 353 10.24 11.24 15.56
C ASP A 353 9.52 12.60 15.43
N SER A 354 8.89 12.84 14.30
CA SER A 354 8.34 14.17 13.96
C SER A 354 6.93 14.41 14.50
N VAL A 355 6.20 13.35 14.85
CA VAL A 355 4.77 13.46 15.20
C VAL A 355 4.42 12.42 16.26
N VAL A 356 3.70 12.83 17.31
CA VAL A 356 2.96 11.90 18.19
C VAL A 356 1.72 11.42 17.44
N ARG A 357 1.57 10.11 17.28
CA ARG A 357 0.49 9.47 16.53
C ARG A 357 -0.58 8.89 17.45
N LEU A 358 -0.16 8.29 18.56
CA LEU A 358 -1.02 7.74 19.59
C LEU A 358 -0.44 8.07 20.97
N HIS A 359 -1.32 8.33 21.93
CA HIS A 359 -1.00 8.42 23.34
C HIS A 359 -1.27 7.07 24.04
N GLU A 360 -0.67 6.85 25.20
CA GLU A 360 -0.87 5.61 25.98
C GLU A 360 -2.34 5.39 26.36
N THR A 361 -3.09 6.48 26.56
CA THR A 361 -4.54 6.43 26.81
C THR A 361 -5.32 5.83 25.66
N ASP A 362 -4.84 5.98 24.42
CA ASP A 362 -5.49 5.44 23.22
C ASP A 362 -5.32 3.92 23.11
N LEU A 363 -4.29 3.36 23.78
CA LEU A 363 -4.04 1.92 23.77
C LEU A 363 -5.15 1.12 24.45
N ALA A 364 -5.99 1.75 25.28
CA ALA A 364 -7.15 1.10 25.88
C ALA A 364 -8.10 0.49 24.82
N PHE A 365 -8.25 1.15 23.67
CA PHE A 365 -9.05 0.61 22.55
C PHE A 365 -8.39 -0.62 21.92
N VAL A 366 -7.06 -0.61 21.79
CA VAL A 366 -6.28 -1.74 21.28
C VAL A 366 -6.36 -2.94 22.23
N TRP A 367 -6.23 -2.69 23.54
CA TRP A 367 -6.36 -3.74 24.56
C TRP A 367 -7.75 -4.36 24.57
N LYS A 368 -8.79 -3.52 24.46
CA LYS A 368 -10.17 -4.01 24.34
C LYS A 368 -10.33 -4.91 23.12
N PHE A 369 -9.85 -4.48 21.95
CA PHE A 369 -9.89 -5.29 20.74
C PHE A 369 -9.15 -6.62 20.92
N LEU A 370 -7.89 -6.59 21.37
CA LEU A 370 -7.08 -7.79 21.54
C LEU A 370 -7.69 -8.77 22.56
N SER A 371 -8.24 -8.27 23.66
CA SER A 371 -8.94 -9.08 24.66
C SER A 371 -10.17 -9.77 24.07
N GLN A 372 -10.96 -9.04 23.26
CA GLN A 372 -12.16 -9.58 22.60
C GLN A 372 -11.84 -10.59 21.48
N GLN A 373 -10.68 -10.48 20.85
CA GLN A 373 -10.29 -11.40 19.77
C GLN A 373 -9.51 -12.62 20.27
N SER A 374 -8.90 -12.52 21.45
CA SER A 374 -8.07 -13.53 22.07
C SER A 374 -8.82 -14.12 23.27
N GLU A 375 -9.73 -15.05 23.00
CA GLU A 375 -10.54 -15.70 24.04
C GLU A 375 -9.96 -17.05 24.45
N SER A 376 -9.12 -17.66 23.61
CA SER A 376 -8.55 -18.99 23.82
C SER A 376 -7.05 -18.95 24.13
N ASP A 377 -6.54 -19.92 24.88
CA ASP A 377 -5.09 -20.12 25.08
C ASP A 377 -4.36 -20.54 23.80
N TYR A 378 -5.11 -21.00 22.79
CA TYR A 378 -4.61 -21.24 21.44
C TYR A 378 -4.43 -19.96 20.62
N ASP A 379 -5.04 -18.83 21.04
CA ASP A 379 -4.80 -17.55 20.41
C ASP A 379 -3.44 -17.01 20.86
N LYS A 380 -2.59 -16.67 19.90
CA LYS A 380 -1.33 -15.95 20.12
C LYS A 380 -1.48 -14.52 19.61
N ILE A 381 -0.91 -13.57 20.33
CA ILE A 381 -1.00 -12.16 19.99
C ILE A 381 0.38 -11.69 19.54
N PHE A 382 0.48 -11.20 18.31
CA PHE A 382 1.66 -10.48 17.84
C PHE A 382 1.38 -8.99 17.91
N PHE A 383 1.86 -8.36 19.00
CA PHE A 383 1.72 -6.92 19.20
C PHE A 383 3.02 -6.22 18.86
N MET A 384 2.95 -5.33 17.88
CA MET A 384 4.08 -4.55 17.39
C MET A 384 3.85 -3.07 17.70
N SER A 385 4.92 -2.41 18.12
CA SER A 385 4.92 -0.98 18.36
C SER A 385 6.33 -0.42 18.24
N ASP A 386 6.41 0.84 17.88
CA ASP A 386 7.60 1.69 17.90
C ASP A 386 7.89 2.29 19.30
N SER A 387 7.28 1.75 20.36
CA SER A 387 7.47 2.16 21.75
C SER A 387 7.67 0.94 22.64
N GLU A 388 8.81 0.87 23.32
CA GLU A 388 9.05 -0.17 24.33
C GLU A 388 8.02 -0.10 25.45
N ASN A 389 7.55 1.11 25.81
CA ASN A 389 6.55 1.24 26.85
C ASN A 389 5.20 0.65 26.42
N ALA A 390 4.78 0.87 25.18
CA ALA A 390 3.56 0.26 24.66
C ALA A 390 3.63 -1.27 24.68
N VAL A 391 4.79 -1.85 24.33
CA VAL A 391 5.02 -3.30 24.42
C VAL A 391 4.96 -3.79 25.88
N ARG A 392 5.57 -3.07 26.83
CA ARG A 392 5.45 -3.41 28.26
C ARG A 392 4.00 -3.36 28.76
N LEU A 393 3.24 -2.33 28.35
CA LEU A 393 1.82 -2.21 28.70
C LEU A 393 0.97 -3.32 28.08
N ALA A 394 1.31 -3.81 26.89
CA ALA A 394 0.65 -4.96 26.29
C ALA A 394 0.88 -6.23 27.14
N ASN A 395 2.12 -6.45 27.59
CA ASN A 395 2.50 -7.59 28.41
C ASN A 395 1.87 -7.59 29.80
N SER A 396 1.48 -6.42 30.33
CA SER A 396 0.76 -6.30 31.60
C SER A 396 -0.75 -6.52 31.50
N GLN A 397 -1.31 -6.65 30.28
CA GLN A 397 -2.73 -6.94 30.11
C GLN A 397 -3.06 -8.38 30.53
N PRO A 398 -4.35 -8.70 30.82
CA PRO A 398 -4.76 -10.07 31.17
C PRO A 398 -4.38 -11.12 30.11
N PHE A 399 -4.32 -10.72 28.84
CA PHE A 399 -3.89 -11.57 27.73
C PHE A 399 -2.36 -11.58 27.51
N GLY A 400 -1.58 -10.87 28.32
CA GLY A 400 -0.14 -10.66 28.11
C GLY A 400 0.67 -11.95 27.99
N HIS A 401 0.28 -13.00 28.72
CA HIS A 401 0.90 -14.33 28.64
C HIS A 401 0.75 -15.02 27.26
N ARG A 402 -0.10 -14.50 26.37
CA ARG A 402 -0.30 -14.97 24.98
C ARG A 402 0.45 -14.12 23.95
N ILE A 403 1.08 -13.04 24.37
CA ILE A 403 1.89 -12.21 23.48
C ILE A 403 3.14 -12.97 23.07
N VAL A 404 3.46 -12.88 21.78
CA VAL A 404 4.69 -13.38 21.19
C VAL A 404 5.50 -12.21 20.63
N ASP A 405 6.81 -12.29 20.78
CA ASP A 405 7.76 -11.25 20.34
C ASP A 405 8.76 -11.86 19.35
N SER A 406 9.05 -11.10 18.30
CA SER A 406 10.09 -11.39 17.31
C SER A 406 11.50 -11.10 17.82
N GLY A 407 11.61 -10.36 18.93
CA GLY A 407 12.86 -9.92 19.55
C GLY A 407 13.52 -8.76 18.81
N GLY A 408 14.68 -8.31 19.30
CA GLY A 408 15.46 -7.20 18.73
C GLY A 408 15.08 -5.82 19.28
N PRO A 409 15.93 -4.80 19.07
CA PRO A 409 15.70 -3.46 19.57
C PRO A 409 14.63 -2.72 18.75
N ILE A 410 13.83 -1.89 19.42
CA ILE A 410 12.91 -0.97 18.76
C ILE A 410 13.65 0.34 18.50
N ASN A 411 13.79 0.73 17.23
CA ASN A 411 14.35 2.04 16.87
C ASN A 411 13.81 2.56 15.54
N HIS A 412 13.91 3.87 15.34
CA HIS A 412 13.55 4.52 14.10
C HIS A 412 14.67 4.38 13.06
N ILE A 413 14.41 3.71 11.93
CA ILE A 413 15.40 3.42 10.87
C ILE A 413 16.20 4.66 10.45
N ASP A 414 15.50 5.76 10.19
CA ASP A 414 16.11 7.00 9.68
C ASP A 414 16.65 7.94 10.76
N LYS A 415 16.12 7.85 11.98
CA LYS A 415 16.34 8.82 13.07
C LYS A 415 17.02 8.19 14.29
N SER A 416 17.86 7.20 14.02
CA SER A 416 18.58 6.39 15.00
C SER A 416 20.08 6.67 15.03
N ARG A 417 20.55 7.81 14.51
CA ARG A 417 21.99 8.15 14.44
C ARG A 417 22.70 8.23 15.80
N TYR A 418 21.93 8.33 16.88
CA TYR A 418 22.46 8.28 18.25
C TYR A 418 22.79 6.85 18.72
N LEU A 419 22.35 5.83 17.97
CA LEU A 419 22.66 4.41 18.21
C LEU A 419 23.88 3.98 17.39
N ASN A 420 24.55 2.91 17.82
CA ASN A 420 25.64 2.33 17.05
C ASN A 420 25.13 1.52 15.83
N ASN A 421 26.02 1.24 14.88
CA ASN A 421 25.66 0.58 13.62
C ASN A 421 24.99 -0.79 13.83
N THR A 422 25.45 -1.59 14.80
CA THR A 422 24.85 -2.89 15.12
C THR A 422 23.41 -2.73 15.59
N GLN A 423 23.14 -1.85 16.56
CA GLN A 423 21.79 -1.59 17.06
C GLN A 423 20.84 -1.11 15.94
N ARG A 424 21.34 -0.26 15.04
CA ARG A 424 20.56 0.24 13.90
C ARG A 424 20.26 -0.87 12.89
N SER A 425 21.21 -1.76 12.64
CA SER A 425 21.03 -2.95 11.79
C SER A 425 20.03 -3.93 12.41
N ASP A 426 20.15 -4.21 13.71
CA ASP A 426 19.24 -5.12 14.42
C ASP A 426 17.81 -4.56 14.45
N GLY A 427 17.66 -3.24 14.59
CA GLY A 427 16.36 -2.57 14.49
C GLY A 427 15.77 -2.62 13.08
N MET A 428 16.60 -2.50 12.04
CA MET A 428 16.18 -2.73 10.66
C MET A 428 15.73 -4.17 10.44
N GLU A 429 16.48 -5.15 10.95
CA GLU A 429 16.09 -6.56 10.92
C GLU A 429 14.73 -6.77 11.57
N LYS A 430 14.52 -6.22 12.78
CA LYS A 430 13.26 -6.30 13.51
C LYS A 430 12.10 -5.71 12.72
N VAL A 431 12.23 -4.47 12.22
CA VAL A 431 11.16 -3.80 11.46
C VAL A 431 10.80 -4.55 10.19
N ILE A 432 11.80 -5.12 9.49
CA ILE A 432 11.53 -5.98 8.34
C ILE A 432 10.78 -7.23 8.81
N PHE A 433 11.26 -7.92 9.86
CA PHE A 433 10.67 -9.16 10.35
C PHE A 433 9.22 -8.97 10.76
N ASP A 434 8.95 -7.92 11.53
CA ASP A 434 7.63 -7.57 12.04
C ASP A 434 6.65 -7.33 10.88
N ALA A 435 7.11 -6.71 9.80
CA ALA A 435 6.26 -6.39 8.65
C ALA A 435 5.90 -7.60 7.75
N MET A 436 6.61 -8.73 7.86
CA MET A 436 6.40 -9.94 7.05
C MET A 436 5.41 -10.89 7.71
#